data_AF-A0A2V1B6C8-F1
#
_entry.id   AF-A0A2V1B6C8-F1
#
_cell.length_a   1.000
_cell.length_b   1.000
_cell.length_c   1.000
_cell.angle_alpha   90.00
_cell.angle_beta   90.00
_cell.angle_gamma   90.00
#
_symmetry.space_group_name_H-M   'P 1'
#
loop_
_entity.id
_entity.type
_entity.pdbx_description
1 polymer ?
#
loop_
_entity_poly.entity_id
_entity_poly.type
_entity_poly.pdbx_seq_one_letter_code
_entity_poly.pdbx_strand_id
1 'polypeptide(L)' 'HKYCFKVVYRLLVDLQKTTNGVLFSGVFVILGGDFAQIFFVVPRGSRADIISTCLQKSFTWLRLKRIFLQINIQV' A
#
# COMPACT_ATOMS: atom_id res chain seq x y z
N HIS A 1 -3.08 -7.35 3.12
CA HIS A 1 -3.21 -5.90 2.86
C HIS A 1 -2.98 -5.48 1.39
N LYS A 2 -2.05 -6.10 0.66
CA LYS A 2 -1.82 -5.83 -0.78
C LYS A 2 -3.10 -5.83 -1.63
N TYR A 3 -4.06 -6.69 -1.28
CA TYR A 3 -5.33 -6.82 -1.99
C TYR A 3 -6.25 -5.63 -1.75
N CYS A 4 -6.44 -5.18 -0.50
CA CYS A 4 -7.22 -3.97 -0.20
C CYS A 4 -6.68 -2.75 -0.96
N PHE A 5 -5.35 -2.58 -0.96
CA PHE A 5 -4.70 -1.51 -1.69
C PHE A 5 -4.89 -1.63 -3.21
N LYS A 6 -4.79 -2.85 -3.74
CA LYS A 6 -5.06 -3.14 -5.16
C LYS A 6 -6.51 -2.87 -5.54
N VAL A 7 -7.47 -3.15 -4.66
CA VAL A 7 -8.90 -2.89 -4.88
C VAL A 7 -9.13 -1.38 -4.97
N VAL A 8 -8.59 -0.60 -4.03
CA VAL A 8 -8.67 0.87 -4.07
C VAL A 8 -8.03 1.44 -5.34
N TYR A 9 -6.86 0.93 -5.71
CA TYR A 9 -6.19 1.30 -6.97
C TYR A 9 -7.07 1.03 -8.19
N ARG A 10 -7.64 -0.17 -8.29
CA ARG A 10 -8.51 -0.56 -9.41
C ARG A 10 -9.78 0.27 -9.46
N LEU A 11 -10.44 0.45 -8.32
CA LEU A 11 -11.64 1.27 -8.19
C LEU A 11 -11.40 2.69 -8.74
N LEU A 12 -10.29 3.33 -8.37
CA LEU A 12 -9.99 4.69 -8.84
C LEU A 12 -9.71 4.75 -10.34
N VAL A 13 -9.02 3.74 -10.89
CA VAL A 13 -8.79 3.61 -12.34
C VAL A 13 -10.11 3.41 -13.08
N ASP A 14 -10.98 2.53 -12.56
CA ASP A 14 -12.28 2.19 -13.15
C ASP A 14 -13.22 3.41 -13.16
N LEU A 15 -13.29 4.16 -12.04
CA LEU A 15 -14.12 5.36 -11.93
C LEU A 15 -13.71 6.47 -12.90
N GLN A 16 -12.42 6.69 -13.08
CA GLN A 16 -11.91 7.79 -13.90
C GLN A 16 -11.66 7.41 -15.37
N LYS A 17 -11.86 6.13 -15.74
CA LYS A 17 -11.63 5.61 -17.10
C LYS A 17 -10.22 5.91 -17.65
N THR A 18 -9.23 6.07 -16.77
CA THR A 18 -7.85 6.35 -17.16
C THR A 18 -7.15 5.13 -17.73
N THR A 19 -6.12 5.38 -18.55
CA THR A 19 -5.26 4.35 -19.12
C THR A 19 -4.47 3.58 -18.06
N ASN A 20 -4.31 2.28 -18.32
CA ASN A 20 -3.49 1.36 -17.53
C ASN A 20 -2.03 1.82 -17.53
N GLY A 21 -1.64 2.61 -16.54
CA GLY A 21 -0.30 3.19 -16.50
C GLY A 21 -0.17 4.28 -15.46
N VAL A 22 -1.23 5.00 -15.11
CA VAL A 22 -1.17 6.03 -14.07
C VAL A 22 -1.51 5.41 -12.70
N LEU A 23 -0.68 5.69 -11.68
CA LEU A 23 -0.98 5.27 -10.31
C LEU A 23 -2.20 6.05 -9.82
N PHE A 24 -3.15 5.35 -9.18
CA PHE A 24 -4.36 5.95 -8.58
C PHE A 24 -5.12 6.90 -9.51
N SER A 25 -5.09 6.65 -10.82
CA SER A 25 -5.71 7.55 -11.80
C SER A 25 -5.23 9.01 -11.71
N GLY A 26 -3.97 9.23 -11.26
CA GLY A 26 -3.41 10.57 -11.11
C GLY A 26 -3.86 11.29 -9.84
N VAL A 27 -4.64 10.65 -8.98
CA VAL A 27 -4.96 11.17 -7.65
C VAL A 27 -3.69 11.20 -6.81
N PHE A 28 -3.45 12.34 -6.16
CA PHE A 28 -2.36 12.47 -5.21
C PHE A 28 -2.69 11.70 -3.93
N VAL A 29 -1.91 10.65 -3.64
CA VAL A 29 -2.11 9.76 -2.49
C VAL A 29 -0.86 9.76 -1.63
N ILE A 30 -1.02 10.09 -0.35
CA ILE A 30 0.01 9.91 0.68
C ILE A 30 -0.39 8.71 1.54
N LEU A 31 0.56 7.81 1.76
CA LEU A 31 0.42 6.71 2.71
C LEU A 31 1.28 7.03 3.94
N GLY A 32 0.62 7.27 5.07
CA GLY A 32 1.28 7.51 6.36
C GLY A 32 1.19 6.28 7.24
N GLY A 33 2.27 5.98 7.98
CA GLY A 33 2.31 4.91 8.97
C GLY A 33 3.68 4.26 9.08
N ASP A 34 3.86 3.46 10.12
CA ASP A 34 5.00 2.55 10.23
C ASP A 34 4.69 1.25 9.49
N PHE A 35 5.30 1.07 8.31
CA PHE A 35 5.13 -0.14 7.49
C PHE A 35 6.03 -1.30 7.93
N ALA A 36 6.89 -1.10 8.94
CA ALA A 36 7.66 -2.14 9.63
C ALA A 36 6.93 -2.64 10.89
N GLN A 37 6.01 -1.86 11.44
CA GLN A 37 5.06 -2.34 12.45
C GLN A 37 4.22 -3.47 11.85
N ILE A 38 3.97 -4.52 12.65
CA ILE A 38 3.22 -5.71 12.21
C ILE A 38 1.76 -5.32 11.97
N PHE A 39 1.52 -4.76 10.79
CA PHE A 39 0.22 -4.52 10.27
C PHE A 39 -0.23 -5.82 9.60
N PHE A 40 -1.19 -6.48 10.27
CA PHE A 40 -2.09 -7.53 9.77
C PHE A 40 -1.86 -8.95 10.27
N VAL A 41 -2.87 -9.42 11.00
CA VAL A 41 -3.13 -10.81 11.31
C VAL A 41 -3.80 -11.43 10.09
N VAL A 42 -3.18 -12.46 9.50
CA VAL A 42 -3.87 -13.38 8.59
C VAL A 42 -4.46 -14.47 9.49
N PRO A 43 -5.80 -14.57 9.66
CA PRO A 43 -6.39 -15.59 10.52
C PRO A 43 -5.97 -16.97 10.04
N ARG A 44 -5.37 -17.78 10.93
CA ARG A 44 -4.83 -19.11 10.62
C ARG A 44 -3.71 -19.12 9.55
N GLY A 45 -3.14 -17.95 9.21
CA GLY A 45 -2.06 -17.82 8.25
C GLY A 45 -0.69 -18.06 8.89
N SER A 46 0.23 -18.58 8.09
CA SER A 46 1.64 -18.72 8.46
C SER A 46 2.36 -17.36 8.40
N ARG A 47 3.60 -17.32 8.93
CA ARG A 47 4.49 -16.15 8.77
C ARG A 47 4.71 -15.78 7.29
N ALA A 48 4.82 -16.78 6.42
CA ALA A 48 4.97 -16.56 4.99
C ALA A 48 3.73 -15.90 4.37
N ASP A 49 2.53 -16.29 4.83
CA ASP A 49 1.27 -15.69 4.38
C ASP A 49 1.18 -14.23 4.78
N ILE A 50 1.56 -13.90 6.03
CA ILE A 50 1.61 -12.52 6.51
C ILE A 50 2.53 -11.70 5.60
N ILE A 51 3.78 -12.13 5.41
CA ILE A 51 4.76 -11.43 4.55
C ILE A 51 4.24 -11.27 3.13
N SER A 52 3.64 -12.33 2.56
CA SER A 52 3.14 -12.31 1.18
C SER A 52 1.97 -11.34 0.98
N THR A 53 1.25 -10.98 2.05
CA THR A 53 0.12 -10.06 2.02
C THR A 53 0.50 -8.63 2.41
N CYS A 54 1.75 -8.39 2.84
CA CYS A 54 2.28 -7.07 3.14
C CYS A 54 2.22 -6.14 1.93
N LEU A 55 2.00 -4.84 2.21
CA LEU A 55 1.94 -3.81 1.18
C LEU A 55 3.26 -3.71 0.39
N GLN A 56 4.39 -3.95 1.07
CA GLN A 56 5.73 -3.98 0.46
C GLN A 56 5.89 -5.03 -0.64
N LYS A 57 5.06 -6.08 -0.65
CA LYS A 57 5.03 -7.13 -1.70
C LYS A 57 4.03 -6.84 -2.83
N SER A 58 3.41 -5.66 -2.84
CA SER A 58 2.51 -5.25 -3.92
C SER A 58 3.27 -4.68 -5.13
N PHE A 59 2.73 -4.87 -6.33
CA PHE A 59 3.33 -4.32 -7.56
C PHE A 59 3.35 -2.79 -7.59
N THR A 60 2.40 -2.16 -6.90
CA THR A 60 2.31 -0.70 -6.79
C THR A 60 3.40 -0.13 -5.88
N TRP A 61 3.87 -0.88 -4.88
CA TRP A 61 4.88 -0.42 -3.93
C TRP A 61 6.18 0.05 -4.60
N LEU A 62 6.64 -0.66 -5.62
CA LEU A 62 7.85 -0.32 -6.39
C LEU A 62 7.72 1.02 -7.14
N ARG A 63 6.49 1.48 -7.37
CA ARG A 63 6.18 2.71 -8.10
C ARG A 63 5.95 3.91 -7.18
N LEU A 64 5.94 3.71 -5.87
CA LEU A 64 5.74 4.77 -4.88
C LEU A 64 7.07 5.44 -4.53
N LYS A 65 7.03 6.75 -4.31
CA LYS A 65 8.13 7.49 -3.69
C LYS A 65 8.10 7.25 -2.18
N ARG A 66 9.20 6.78 -1.61
CA ARG A 66 9.35 6.57 -0.17
C ARG A 66 9.92 7.83 0.49
N ILE A 67 9.33 8.22 1.59
CA ILE A 67 9.76 9.34 2.44
C ILE A 67 9.78 8.81 3.87
N PHE A 68 10.85 9.12 4.60
CA PHE A 68 11.04 8.66 5.97
C PHE A 68 10.96 9.85 6.91
N LEU A 69 10.17 9.73 7.97
CA LEU A 69 10.21 10.67 9.09
C LEU A 69 11.38 10.29 9.97
N GLN A 70 12.35 11.19 10.13
CA GLN A 70 13.56 10.93 10.94
C GLN A 70 13.40 11.37 12.40
N ILE A 71 12.47 12.28 12.66
CA ILE A 71 12.24 12.85 13.98
C ILE A 71 10.85 12.42 14.41
N ASN A 72 10.77 11.73 15.55
CA ASN A 72 9.50 11.53 16.24
C ASN A 72 9.21 12.77 17.09
N ILE A 73 8.01 13.31 16.95
CA ILE A 73 7.56 14.55 17.62
C ILE A 73 6.75 14.28 18.90
N GLN A 74 6.74 13.04 19.39
CA GLN A 74 6.15 12.75 20.70
C GLN A 74 6.97 13.45 21.80
N VAL A 75 6.28 14.33 22.53
CA VAL A 75 6.74 15.01 23.76
C VAL A 75 6.26 14.21 24.97
#